data_AF-A0A0F9WVU2-F1
#
_entry.id   AF-A0A0F9WVU2-F1
#
_cell.length_a   1.000
_cell.length_b   1.000
_cell.length_c   1.000
_cell.angle_alpha   90.00
_cell.angle_beta   90.00
_cell.angle_gamma   90.00
#
_symmetry.space_group_name_H-M   'P 1'
#
loop_
_entity.id
_entity.type
_entity.pdbx_description
1 polymer ?
#
loop_
_entity_poly.entity_id
_entity_poly.type
_entity_poly.pdbx_seq_one_letter_code
_entity_poly.pdbx_strand_id
1 'polypeptide(L)' 'MSTLERGMKSPTIDKIEQISQVLEVHPVSVMVATYLEAEPGMTIEALFERIKSDLDIEE' A
#
# COMPACT_ATOMS: atom_id res chain seq x y z
N MET A 1 -7.36 5.92 -27.76
CA MET A 1 -6.26 5.33 -26.97
C MET A 1 -6.32 5.95 -25.59
N SER A 2 -6.58 5.14 -24.58
CA SER A 2 -6.87 5.58 -23.21
C SER A 2 -5.57 5.72 -22.42
N THR A 3 -5.46 6.74 -21.58
CA THR A 3 -4.32 7.05 -20.69
C THR A 3 -3.89 5.89 -19.77
N LEU A 4 -4.71 4.84 -19.69
CA LEU A 4 -4.40 3.56 -19.03
C LEU A 4 -3.26 2.75 -19.68
N GLU A 5 -3.00 2.88 -20.98
CA GLU A 5 -2.04 2.02 -21.69
C GLU A 5 -0.56 2.37 -21.46
N ARG A 6 -0.23 3.36 -20.60
CA ARG A 6 1.16 3.83 -20.45
C ARG A 6 1.73 3.84 -19.03
N GLY A 7 1.05 3.31 -18.01
CA GLY A 7 1.70 2.94 -16.74
C GLY A 7 2.51 4.03 -16.02
N MET A 8 2.33 5.31 -16.37
CA MET A 8 3.08 6.41 -15.79
C MET A 8 2.21 7.06 -14.73
N LYS A 9 2.34 6.52 -13.51
CA LYS A 9 1.92 7.09 -12.24
C LYS A 9 0.42 6.99 -11.94
N SER A 10 0.06 6.01 -11.11
CA SER A 10 -1.24 5.98 -10.47
C SER A 10 -1.30 7.19 -9.52
N PRO A 11 -2.17 8.20 -9.76
CA PRO A 11 -2.15 9.47 -9.03
C PRO A 11 -2.36 9.29 -7.51
N THR A 12 -2.93 8.16 -7.10
CA THR A 12 -3.15 7.77 -5.70
C THR A 12 -1.88 7.27 -5.01
N ILE A 13 -1.02 6.51 -5.71
CA ILE A 13 0.24 5.99 -5.16
C ILE A 13 1.28 7.11 -5.07
N ASP A 14 1.34 7.97 -6.09
CA ASP A 14 2.17 9.18 -6.06
C ASP A 14 1.85 10.06 -4.86
N LYS A 15 0.56 10.12 -4.47
CA LYS A 15 0.14 10.92 -3.32
C LYS A 15 0.61 10.31 -2.00
N ILE A 16 0.56 8.99 -1.89
CA ILE A 16 1.08 8.25 -0.73
C ILE A 16 2.59 8.46 -0.62
N GLU A 17 3.32 8.40 -1.73
CA GLU A 17 4.76 8.68 -1.78
C GLU A 17 5.10 10.11 -1.31
N GLN A 18 4.33 11.11 -1.77
CA GLN A 18 4.51 12.49 -1.31
C GLN A 18 4.25 12.63 0.20
N ILE A 19 3.20 12.00 0.71
CA ILE A 19 2.87 12.01 2.14
C ILE A 19 3.97 11.34 2.94
N SER A 20 4.46 10.18 2.49
CA SER A 20 5.49 9.42 3.18
C SER A 20 6.83 10.15 3.21
N GLN A 21 7.17 10.91 2.16
CA GLN A 21 8.34 11.80 2.15
C GLN A 21 8.24 12.92 3.18
N VAL A 22 7.07 13.56 3.32
CA VAL A 22 6.85 14.60 4.33
C VAL A 22 6.91 14.03 5.74
N LEU A 23 6.43 12.80 5.93
CA LEU A 23 6.43 12.10 7.21
C LEU A 23 7.76 11.38 7.51
N GLU A 24 8.73 11.39 6.59
CA GLU A 24 10.01 10.68 6.68
C GLU A 24 9.87 9.17 6.98
N VAL A 25 8.85 8.54 6.39
CA VAL A 25 8.58 7.10 6.51
C VAL A 25 8.47 6.44 5.14
N HIS A 26 8.55 5.11 5.11
CA HIS A 26 8.31 4.36 3.88
C HIS A 26 6.82 4.42 3.47
N PRO A 27 6.46 4.59 2.19
CA PRO A 27 5.07 4.68 1.73
C PRO A 27 4.20 3.49 2.15
N VAL A 28 4.78 2.27 2.14
CA VAL A 28 4.08 1.06 2.62
C VAL A 28 3.77 1.14 4.12
N SER A 29 4.60 1.80 4.92
CA SER A 29 4.33 2.00 6.35
C SER A 29 3.09 2.87 6.57
N VAL A 30 2.89 3.91 5.74
CA VAL A 30 1.68 4.74 5.76
C VAL A 30 0.46 3.88 5.42
N MET A 31 0.52 3.08 4.35
CA MET A 31 -0.58 2.18 3.98
C MET A 31 -0.91 1.20 5.11
N VAL A 32 0.09 0.49 5.65
CA VAL A 32 -0.10 -0.45 6.76
C VAL A 32 -0.76 0.22 7.96
N ALA A 33 -0.30 1.43 8.34
CA ALA A 33 -0.90 2.17 9.44
C ALA A 33 -2.40 2.47 9.20
N THR A 34 -2.79 2.87 7.99
CA THR A 34 -4.20 3.13 7.68
C THR A 34 -5.08 1.88 7.77
N TYR A 35 -4.57 0.70 7.40
CA TYR A 35 -5.31 -0.55 7.50
C TYR A 35 -5.43 -1.04 8.95
N LEU A 36 -4.37 -0.88 9.75
CA LEU A 36 -4.41 -1.21 11.18
C LEU A 36 -5.36 -0.29 11.96
N GLU A 37 -5.43 0.99 11.59
CA GLU A 37 -6.37 1.94 12.20
C GLU A 37 -7.83 1.63 11.82
N ALA A 38 -8.07 1.21 10.57
CA ALA A 38 -9.41 0.90 10.08
C ALA A 38 -10.00 -0.40 10.63
N GLU A 39 -9.16 -1.35 11.08
CA GLU A 39 -9.59 -2.65 11.59
C GLU A 39 -9.05 -2.92 13.00
N PRO A 40 -9.77 -2.44 14.05
CA PRO A 40 -9.35 -2.58 15.43
C PRO A 40 -9.40 -4.06 15.84
N GLY A 41 -8.24 -4.72 15.80
CA GLY A 41 -8.10 -6.16 16.07
C GLY A 41 -7.18 -6.87 15.09
N MET A 42 -6.91 -6.27 13.94
CA MET A 42 -5.86 -6.75 13.04
C MET A 42 -4.50 -6.39 13.63
N THR A 43 -3.61 -7.38 13.72
CA THR A 43 -2.20 -7.15 14.07
C THR A 43 -1.37 -6.93 12.82
N ILE A 44 -0.21 -6.32 13.00
CA ILE A 44 0.75 -6.13 11.91
C ILE A 44 1.17 -7.48 11.31
N GLU A 45 1.40 -8.50 12.14
CA GLU A 45 1.78 -9.84 11.68
C GLU A 45 0.68 -10.47 10.82
N ALA A 46 -0.58 -10.41 11.27
CA ALA A 46 -1.72 -10.95 10.52
C ALA A 46 -1.89 -10.26 9.15
N LEU A 47 -1.72 -8.93 9.12
CA LEU A 47 -1.77 -8.17 7.87
C LEU A 47 -0.63 -8.55 6.92
N PHE A 48 0.60 -8.71 7.41
CA PHE A 48 1.72 -9.11 6.57
C PHE A 48 1.61 -10.55 6.08
N GLU A 49 1.10 -11.49 6.89
CA GLU A 49 0.81 -12.85 6.44
C GLU A 49 -0.26 -12.85 5.32
N ARG A 50 -1.28 -12.00 5.45
CA ARG A 50 -2.27 -11.81 4.40
C ARG A 50 -1.64 -11.30 3.11
N ILE A 51 -0.83 -10.24 3.19
CA ILE A 51 -0.14 -9.65 2.03
C ILE A 51 0.77 -10.68 1.35
N LYS A 52 1.53 -11.47 2.12
CA LYS A 52 2.34 -12.56 1.56
C LYS A 52 1.47 -13.55 0.80
N SER A 53 0.37 -14.01 1.38
CA SER A 53 -0.56 -14.93 0.70
C SER A 53 -1.18 -14.33 -0.56
N ASP A 54 -1.45 -13.03 -0.60
CA ASP A 54 -1.98 -12.36 -1.79
C ASP A 54 -0.90 -12.19 -2.89
N LEU A 55 0.38 -12.19 -2.54
CA LEU A 55 1.52 -12.06 -3.47
C LEU A 55 2.10 -13.42 -3.92
N ASP A 56 2.00 -14.45 -3.09
CA ASP A 56 2.43 -15.82 -3.39
C ASP A 56 1.42 -16.60 -4.26
N ILE A 57 0.50 -15.90 -4.94
CA ILE A 57 -0.37 -16.51 -5.96
C ILE A 57 0.52 -16.83 -7.17
N GLU A 58 1.08 -18.04 -7.20
CA GLU A 58 1.65 -18.61 -8.41
C GLU A 58 0.53 -18.82 -9.45
N GLU A 59 0.77 -18.38 -10.70
CA GLU A 59 -0.12 -18.58 -11.86
C GLU A 59 -0.36 -20.06 -12.19
#